data_AF-A0A7K2NVZ6-F1
#
_entry.id   AF-A0A7K2NVZ6-F1
#
_cell.length_a   1.000
_cell.length_b   1.000
_cell.length_c   1.000
_cell.angle_alpha   90.00
_cell.angle_beta   90.00
_cell.angle_gamma   90.00
#
_symmetry.space_group_name_H-M   'P 1'
#
loop_
_entity.id
_entity.type
_entity.pdbx_description
1 polymer ?
#
loop_
_entity_poly.entity_id
_entity_poly.type
_entity_poly.pdbx_seq_one_letter_code
_entity_poly.pdbx_strand_id
1 'polypeptide(L)' 'MAATDLNSSDYTTSEKARLTWLIARMAKRGVAGDAVDLSDLQRKFDRIQNQARQRKQGRK' A
#
# COMPACT_ATOMS: atom_id res chain seq x y z
N MET A 1 -4.13 18.03 5.65
CA MET A 1 -4.00 16.95 4.65
C MET A 1 -5.11 15.94 4.91
N ALA A 2 -6.06 15.77 4.00
CA ALA A 2 -7.14 14.80 4.16
C ALA A 2 -6.58 13.37 3.98
N ALA A 3 -6.00 12.83 5.06
CA ALA A 3 -5.86 11.40 5.22
C ALA A 3 -7.29 10.84 5.32
N THR A 4 -7.95 10.67 4.18
CA THR A 4 -9.16 9.85 4.12
C THR A 4 -8.76 8.48 4.66
N ASP A 5 -9.22 8.14 5.86
CA ASP A 5 -9.02 6.84 6.48
C ASP A 5 -9.46 5.77 5.49
N LEU A 6 -8.49 5.13 4.83
CA LEU A 6 -8.73 3.99 3.98
C LEU A 6 -8.91 2.81 4.93
N ASN A 7 -10.15 2.39 5.11
CA ASN A 7 -10.43 1.27 5.98
C ASN A 7 -10.11 -0.04 5.24
N SER A 8 -9.87 -1.13 5.97
CA SER A 8 -9.68 -2.44 5.36
C SER A 8 -10.81 -2.80 4.39
N SER A 9 -12.04 -2.32 4.61
CA SER A 9 -13.19 -2.55 3.73
C SER A 9 -13.12 -1.83 2.38
N ASP A 10 -12.33 -0.76 2.26
CA ASP A 10 -12.16 0.01 1.02
C ASP A 10 -11.26 -0.72 -0.01
N TYR A 11 -10.50 -1.72 0.44
CA TYR A 11 -9.63 -2.54 -0.41
C TYR A 11 -10.32 -3.82 -0.85
N THR A 12 -10.10 -4.21 -2.11
CA THR A 12 -10.46 -5.55 -2.58
C THR A 12 -9.59 -6.61 -1.95
N THR A 13 -10.05 -7.87 -1.96
CA THR A 13 -9.29 -9.02 -1.47
C THR A 13 -7.93 -9.16 -2.14
N SER A 14 -7.85 -8.90 -3.44
CA SER A 14 -6.59 -8.96 -4.20
C SER A 14 -5.63 -7.82 -3.84
N GLU A 15 -6.14 -6.62 -3.57
CA GLU A 15 -5.32 -5.50 -3.09
C GLU A 15 -4.80 -5.75 -1.67
N LYS A 16 -5.62 -6.28 -0.77
CA LYS A 16 -5.17 -6.69 0.58
C LYS A 16 -4.02 -7.68 0.49
N ALA A 17 -4.16 -8.73 -0.33
CA ALA A 17 -3.10 -9.71 -0.53
C ALA A 17 -1.80 -9.05 -1.05
N ARG A 18 -1.91 -8.12 -2.01
CA ARG A 18 -0.76 -7.38 -2.54
C ARG A 18 -0.12 -6.46 -1.50
N LEU A 19 -0.91 -5.74 -0.70
CA LEU A 19 -0.42 -4.87 0.36
C LEU A 19 0.30 -5.69 1.44
N THR A 20 -0.29 -6.80 1.90
CA THR A 20 0.33 -7.70 2.87
C THR A 20 1.66 -8.25 2.34
N TRP A 21 1.70 -8.66 1.07
CA TRP A 21 2.94 -9.15 0.45
C TRP A 21 4.01 -8.07 0.32
N LEU A 22 3.63 -6.84 -0.04
CA LEU A 22 4.55 -5.69 -0.10
C LEU A 22 5.09 -5.36 1.28
N ILE A 23 4.24 -5.33 2.32
CA ILE A 23 4.66 -5.11 3.72
C ILE A 23 5.64 -6.20 4.15
N ALA A 24 5.33 -7.48 3.90
CA ALA A 24 6.22 -8.58 4.23
C ALA A 24 7.57 -8.45 3.51
N ARG A 25 7.58 -7.98 2.25
CA ARG A 25 8.80 -7.78 1.47
C ARG A 25 9.60 -6.57 1.94
N MET A 26 8.94 -5.48 2.35
CA MET A 26 9.58 -4.33 2.98
C MET A 26 10.18 -4.70 4.33
N ALA A 27 9.44 -5.43 5.18
CA ALA A 27 9.92 -5.93 6.45
C ALA A 27 11.14 -6.85 6.27
N LYS A 28 11.07 -7.80 5.31
CA LYS A 28 12.20 -8.67 4.98
C LYS A 28 13.44 -7.89 4.53
N ARG A 29 13.25 -6.80 3.78
CA ARG A 29 14.35 -5.92 3.34
C ARG A 29 14.85 -5.00 4.44
N GLY A 30 13.99 -4.54 5.34
CA GLY A 30 14.38 -3.76 6.52
C GLY A 30 15.29 -4.56 7.45
N VAL A 31 15.12 -5.87 7.54
CA VAL A 31 16.03 -6.77 8.26
C VAL A 31 17.42 -6.85 7.58
N ALA A 32 17.51 -6.63 6.27
CA ALA A 32 18.77 -6.64 5.53
C ALA A 32 19.57 -5.32 5.63
N GLY A 33 19.06 -4.33 6.38
CA GLY A 33 19.73 -3.05 6.67
C GLY A 33 19.44 -1.93 5.67
N ASP A 34 19.83 -0.70 6.06
CA ASP A 34 19.56 0.58 5.37
C ASP A 34 20.07 0.65 3.92
N ALA A 35 20.93 -0.29 3.51
CA ALA A 35 21.46 -0.39 2.16
C ALA A 35 20.43 -0.85 1.12
N VAL A 36 19.25 -1.33 1.54
CA VAL A 36 18.24 -1.87 0.62
C VAL A 36 17.19 -0.83 0.28
N ASP A 37 17.13 -0.44 -0.99
CA ASP A 37 16.09 0.47 -1.48
C ASP A 37 14.68 -0.13 -1.31
N LEU A 38 13.87 0.61 -0.55
CA LEU A 38 12.44 0.34 -0.33
C LEU A 38 11.55 1.20 -1.23
N SER A 39 12.12 2.16 -1.96
CA SER A 39 11.37 3.15 -2.75
C SER A 39 10.45 2.50 -3.80
N ASP A 40 10.90 1.44 -4.49
CA ASP A 40 10.05 0.69 -5.43
C ASP A 40 8.83 0.06 -4.74
N LEU A 41 9.03 -0.53 -3.56
CA LEU A 41 7.97 -1.19 -2.82
C LEU A 41 6.98 -0.18 -2.25
N GLN A 42 7.48 0.95 -1.75
CA GLN A 42 6.67 2.06 -1.27
C GLN A 42 5.82 2.64 -2.41
N ARG A 43 6.41 2.90 -3.59
CA ARG A 43 5.67 3.37 -4.77
C ARG A 43 4.55 2.43 -5.20
N LYS A 44 4.77 1.11 -5.10
CA LYS A 44 3.74 0.09 -5.40
C LYS A 44 2.64 0.09 -4.35
N PHE A 45 2.99 0.25 -3.08
CA PHE A 45 2.05 0.37 -1.98
C PHE A 45 1.16 1.61 -2.15
N ASP A 46 1.77 2.76 -2.40
CA ASP A 46 1.08 4.04 -2.61
C ASP A 46 0.15 4.00 -3.83
N ARG A 47 0.56 3.32 -4.91
CA ARG A 47 -0.29 3.15 -6.09
C ARG A 47 -1.58 2.40 -5.76
N ILE A 48 -1.52 1.34 -4.95
CA ILE A 48 -2.70 0.59 -4.52
C ILE A 48 -3.58 1.45 -3.61
N GLN A 49 -2.99 2.15 -2.65
CA GLN A 49 -3.74 3.09 -1.80
C GLN A 49 -4.43 4.18 -2.62
N ASN A 50 -3.75 4.71 -3.63
CA ASN A 50 -4.32 5.74 -4.51
C ASN A 50 -5.47 5.19 -5.36
N GLN A 51 -5.39 3.94 -5.85
CA GLN A 51 -6.50 3.29 -6.54
C GLN A 51 -7.72 3.08 -5.63
N ALA A 52 -7.52 2.67 -4.38
CA ALA A 52 -8.59 2.57 -3.40
C ALA A 52 -9.21 3.94 -3.10
N ARG A 53 -8.36 4.97 -2.91
CA ARG A 53 -8.80 6.36 -2.70
C ARG A 53 -9.62 6.89 -3.87
N GLN A 54 -9.17 6.68 -5.11
CA GLN A 54 -9.90 7.10 -6.31
C GLN A 54 -11.27 6.41 -6.42
N ARG A 55 -11.38 5.12 -6.07
CA ARG A 55 -12.68 4.43 -6.05
C ARG A 55 -13.62 4.95 -4.96
N LYS A 56 -13.09 5.29 -3.79
CA LYS A 56 -13.87 5.90 -2.70
C LYS A 56 -14.35 7.31 -3.06
N GLN A 57 -13.50 8.11 -3.72
CA GLN A 57 -13.83 9.48 -4.13
C GLN A 57 -14.70 9.56 -5.39
N GLY A 58 -14.51 8.63 -6.34
CA GLY A 58 -15.30 8.54 -7.58
C GLY A 58 -16.67 7.86 -7.39
N ARG A 59 -16.97 7.37 -6.18
CA ARG A 59 -18.30 6.92 -5.77
C ARG A 59 -19.08 8.05 -5.09
N LYS A 60 -19.05 9.24 -5.69
CA LYS A 60 -19.95 10.36 -5.39
C LYS A 60 -20.85 10.60 -6.59
#